data_AF-A0A439D0Z7-F1
#
_entry.id   AF-A0A439D0Z7-F1
#
_cell.length_a   1.000
_cell.length_b   1.000
_cell.length_c   1.000
_cell.angle_alpha   90.00
_cell.angle_beta   90.00
_cell.angle_gamma   90.00
#
_symmetry.space_group_name_H-M   'P 1'
#
loop_
_entity.id
_entity.type
_entity.pdbx_description
1 polymer ?
#
loop_
_entity_poly.entity_id
_entity_poly.type
_entity_poly.pdbx_seq_one_letter_code
_entity_poly.pdbx_strand_id
1 'polypeptide(L)'
;MTPLAPGLDLCFFRVISGTEIKNNDHEHVILHLQSLTKSYDSLIREFINPEFAKDLGHFDRVLKTCCMMIEIIRNNPRISLDKTLFQLQETHVFSTTNDVKVQCHMKSMVFSMILWVSHIAVPLPCSSLSSFKIQSQGAKYPNLSSVAMDRSQRPLDVMLRGFGESLPWRKHGREQGAIPFGGEAKRFQVASLNADALRQVAKMQFVWVDSLSAHLDLDPNVPALYLFKAPTFCKLQSTGDSFLSLFATTLCTEDENSAQEFSVPRLMEEIILSYSLLFKDDRRARVLYRKSERQRAVVIDSRGFPHYDPCLEEACGGSLSTALLTWNQPVRETYHADSDFPNLSDRLERLQIFMDGIQTNRIVSLWRDRRDRRLWFTFWVVIIFGVIGIIQGFLGNILAAVQIYFSQLEGR
;
A
#
# COMPACT_ATOMS: atom_id res chain seq x y z
N MET A 1 18.41 -0.32 -17.45
CA MET A 1 19.16 -0.74 -16.26
C MET A 1 20.61 -0.96 -16.66
N THR A 2 21.55 -0.24 -16.05
CA THR A 2 22.95 -0.69 -16.02
C THR A 2 22.98 -1.95 -15.16
N PRO A 3 23.62 -3.04 -15.61
CA PRO A 3 23.74 -4.24 -14.80
C PRO A 3 24.44 -3.87 -13.48
N LEU A 4 23.85 -4.29 -12.36
CA LEU A 4 24.48 -4.14 -11.05
C LEU A 4 25.77 -4.96 -11.01
N ALA A 5 26.72 -4.56 -10.17
CA ALA A 5 27.87 -5.40 -9.88
C ALA A 5 27.44 -6.81 -9.39
N PRO A 6 28.09 -7.89 -9.88
CA PRO A 6 27.67 -9.25 -9.58
C PRO A 6 27.55 -9.53 -8.08
N GLY A 7 26.38 -9.99 -7.63
CA GLY A 7 26.11 -10.38 -6.24
C GLY A 7 25.86 -9.24 -5.25
N LEU A 8 25.92 -7.97 -5.69
CA LEU A 8 25.60 -6.83 -4.83
C LEU A 8 24.11 -6.77 -4.50
N ASP A 9 23.26 -7.11 -5.47
CA ASP A 9 21.83 -7.33 -5.29
C ASP A 9 21.56 -8.38 -4.21
N LEU A 10 22.11 -9.58 -4.35
CA LEU A 10 21.93 -10.66 -3.38
C LEU A 10 22.42 -10.27 -1.98
N CYS A 11 23.53 -9.54 -1.90
CA CYS A 11 24.05 -8.99 -0.64
C CYS A 11 23.06 -8.01 0.00
N PHE A 12 22.58 -7.03 -0.77
CA PHE A 12 21.58 -6.05 -0.33
C PHE A 12 20.30 -6.74 0.16
N PHE A 13 19.82 -7.71 -0.61
CA PHE A 13 18.63 -8.47 -0.28
C PHE A 13 18.78 -9.30 0.99
N ARG A 14 19.92 -9.98 1.17
CA ARG A 14 20.21 -10.70 2.41
C ARG A 14 20.22 -9.77 3.61
N VAL A 15 20.81 -8.59 3.47
CA VAL A 15 20.94 -7.62 4.56
C VAL A 15 19.59 -7.00 4.91
N ILE A 16 18.73 -6.74 3.93
CA ILE A 16 17.41 -6.11 4.15
C ILE A 16 16.34 -7.10 4.63
N SER A 17 16.35 -8.36 4.19
CA SER A 17 15.40 -9.39 4.65
C SER A 17 15.91 -10.18 5.86
N GLY A 18 17.22 -10.19 6.11
CA GLY A 18 17.83 -11.08 7.10
C GLY A 18 17.92 -12.54 6.67
N THR A 19 17.50 -12.89 5.44
CA THR A 19 17.48 -14.28 4.94
C THR A 19 17.99 -14.38 3.51
N GLU A 20 18.47 -15.55 3.11
CA GLU A 20 18.85 -15.80 1.72
C GLU A 20 17.62 -15.89 0.81
N ILE A 21 17.60 -15.09 -0.25
CA ILE A 21 16.52 -15.09 -1.25
C ILE A 21 16.86 -16.05 -2.38
N LYS A 22 15.92 -16.94 -2.69
CA LYS A 22 16.07 -17.95 -3.75
C LYS A 22 15.48 -17.56 -5.11
N ASN A 23 14.67 -16.50 -5.17
CA ASN A 23 13.92 -16.12 -6.38
C ASN A 23 14.36 -14.77 -6.95
N ASN A 24 14.24 -14.62 -8.28
CA ASN A 24 14.52 -13.40 -9.05
C ASN A 24 13.48 -12.28 -8.89
N ASP A 25 12.46 -12.44 -8.04
CA ASP A 25 11.38 -11.45 -7.85
C ASP A 25 11.89 -10.09 -7.31
N HIS A 26 13.15 -10.02 -6.90
CA HIS A 26 13.76 -8.89 -6.21
C HIS A 26 14.20 -7.73 -7.14
N GLU A 27 14.24 -7.93 -8.46
CA GLU A 27 14.60 -6.88 -9.42
C GLU A 27 13.68 -5.65 -9.32
N HIS A 28 12.38 -5.86 -9.09
CA HIS A 28 11.41 -4.77 -8.95
C HIS A 28 11.72 -3.85 -7.77
N VAL A 29 12.19 -4.41 -6.64
CA VAL A 29 12.56 -3.63 -5.44
C VAL A 29 13.75 -2.72 -5.75
N ILE A 30 14.74 -3.22 -6.51
CA ILE A 30 15.86 -2.38 -6.94
C ILE A 30 15.39 -1.25 -7.86
N LEU A 31 14.54 -1.55 -8.84
CA LEU A 31 14.02 -0.54 -9.77
C LEU A 31 13.21 0.54 -9.04
N HIS A 32 12.41 0.13 -8.05
CA HIS A 32 11.65 1.05 -7.22
C HIS A 32 12.60 1.94 -6.38
N LEU A 33 13.61 1.34 -5.76
CA LEU A 33 14.65 2.08 -5.03
C LEU A 33 15.40 3.08 -5.93
N GLN A 34 15.78 2.67 -7.15
CA GLN A 34 16.39 3.56 -8.15
C GLN A 34 15.50 4.76 -8.48
N SER A 35 14.19 4.53 -8.59
CA SER A 35 13.22 5.59 -8.85
C SER A 35 13.18 6.62 -7.71
N LEU A 36 13.22 6.15 -6.46
CA LEU A 36 13.24 7.00 -5.26
C LEU A 36 14.54 7.83 -5.15
N THR A 37 15.69 7.24 -5.47
CA THR A 37 17.00 7.89 -5.35
C THR A 37 17.27 8.91 -6.46
N LYS A 38 16.56 8.85 -7.59
CA LYS A 38 16.83 9.69 -8.77
C LYS A 38 16.84 11.19 -8.48
N SER A 39 15.97 11.66 -7.57
CA SER A 39 15.91 13.08 -7.17
C SER A 39 17.07 13.53 -6.27
N TYR A 40 17.91 12.59 -5.82
CA TYR A 40 19.02 12.79 -4.90
C TYR A 40 20.40 12.61 -5.56
N ASP A 41 20.45 12.34 -6.88
CA ASP A 41 21.69 12.02 -7.59
C ASP A 41 22.80 13.06 -7.40
N SER A 42 22.47 14.35 -7.31
CA SER A 42 23.45 15.42 -7.04
C SER A 42 24.02 15.33 -5.62
N LEU A 43 23.15 15.18 -4.62
CA LEU A 43 23.52 15.09 -3.21
C LEU A 43 24.32 13.81 -2.92
N ILE A 44 23.95 12.70 -3.57
CA ILE A 44 24.67 11.43 -3.48
C ILE A 44 26.12 11.60 -3.94
N ARG A 45 26.35 12.27 -5.07
CA ARG A 45 27.69 12.50 -5.62
C ARG A 45 28.53 13.43 -4.76
N GLU A 46 27.88 14.40 -4.11
CA GLU A 46 28.55 15.36 -3.24
C GLU A 46 29.05 14.72 -1.94
N PHE A 47 28.23 13.85 -1.32
CA PHE A 47 28.49 13.40 0.05
C PHE A 47 29.12 11.99 0.14
N ILE A 48 28.87 11.09 -0.81
CA ILE A 48 29.54 9.78 -0.81
C ILE A 48 30.98 9.98 -1.27
N ASN A 49 31.93 9.55 -0.43
CA ASN A 49 33.36 9.69 -0.68
C ASN A 49 33.73 9.11 -2.05
N PRO A 50 34.34 9.86 -2.99
CA PRO A 50 34.65 9.38 -4.34
C PRO A 50 35.53 8.13 -4.37
N GLU A 51 36.38 7.93 -3.35
CA GLU A 51 37.23 6.73 -3.25
C GLU A 51 36.46 5.50 -2.73
N PHE A 52 35.31 5.71 -2.10
CA PHE A 52 34.47 4.61 -1.62
C PHE A 52 33.88 3.82 -2.78
N ALA A 53 34.28 2.56 -2.90
CA ALA A 53 33.83 1.64 -3.92
C ALA A 53 33.92 2.23 -5.34
N LYS A 54 35.07 2.85 -5.65
CA LYS A 54 35.35 3.54 -6.91
C LYS A 54 35.15 2.68 -8.17
N ASP A 55 35.27 1.36 -8.03
CA ASP A 55 35.10 0.39 -9.13
C ASP A 55 33.62 0.11 -9.43
N LEU A 56 32.70 0.58 -8.59
CA LEU A 56 31.26 0.38 -8.72
C LEU A 56 30.57 1.56 -9.42
N GLY A 57 29.48 1.26 -10.12
CA GLY A 57 28.60 2.28 -10.69
C GLY A 57 27.99 3.18 -9.62
N HIS A 58 27.49 4.36 -10.02
CA HIS A 58 26.92 5.34 -9.09
C HIS A 58 25.82 4.74 -8.18
N PHE A 59 24.86 4.03 -8.75
CA PHE A 59 23.78 3.42 -7.97
C PHE A 59 24.26 2.20 -7.15
N ASP A 60 25.24 1.46 -7.63
CA ASP A 60 25.86 0.35 -6.89
C ASP A 60 26.55 0.87 -5.61
N ARG A 61 27.18 2.05 -5.68
CA ARG A 61 27.73 2.72 -4.49
C ARG A 61 26.64 3.06 -3.48
N VAL A 62 25.48 3.53 -3.94
CA VAL A 62 24.31 3.79 -3.08
C VAL A 62 23.83 2.50 -2.40
N LEU A 63 23.65 1.41 -3.17
CA LEU A 63 23.27 0.11 -2.61
C LEU A 63 24.28 -0.38 -1.57
N LYS A 64 25.58 -0.27 -1.86
CA LYS A 64 26.64 -0.68 -0.95
C LYS A 64 26.64 0.14 0.33
N THR A 65 26.41 1.46 0.23
CA THR A 65 26.23 2.34 1.40
C THR A 65 25.01 1.93 2.22
N CYS A 66 23.88 1.63 1.58
CA CYS A 66 22.69 1.12 2.27
C CYS A 66 22.97 -0.20 3.00
N CYS A 67 23.71 -1.15 2.41
CA CYS A 67 24.11 -2.39 3.09
C CYS A 67 24.92 -2.10 4.37
N MET A 68 25.95 -1.26 4.28
CA MET A 68 26.79 -0.92 5.43
C MET A 68 26.00 -0.21 6.53
N MET A 69 25.10 0.71 6.14
CA MET A 69 24.20 1.39 7.07
C MET A 69 23.27 0.40 7.79
N ILE A 70 22.68 -0.56 7.07
CA ILE A 70 21.80 -1.56 7.67
C ILE A 70 22.59 -2.46 8.64
N GLU A 71 23.79 -2.90 8.27
CA GLU A 71 24.67 -3.70 9.14
C GLU A 71 25.03 -2.96 10.43
N ILE A 72 25.37 -1.66 10.33
CA ILE A 72 25.60 -0.78 11.47
C ILE A 72 24.39 -0.75 12.42
N ILE A 73 23.19 -0.57 11.86
CA ILE A 73 21.94 -0.49 12.63
C ILE A 73 21.60 -1.86 13.26
N ARG A 74 21.79 -2.96 12.53
CA ARG A 74 21.58 -4.33 13.06
C ARG A 74 22.48 -4.62 14.26
N ASN A 75 23.74 -4.20 14.19
CA ASN A 75 24.69 -4.38 15.29
C ASN A 75 24.38 -3.49 16.50
N ASN A 76 23.64 -2.39 16.30
CA ASN A 76 23.27 -1.44 17.36
C ASN A 76 21.82 -0.95 17.18
N PRO A 77 20.79 -1.72 17.58
CA PRO A 77 19.38 -1.38 17.29
C PRO A 77 18.89 -0.03 17.85
N ARG A 78 19.52 0.48 18.93
CA ARG A 78 19.23 1.79 19.53
C ARG A 78 20.19 2.90 19.08
N ILE A 79 20.90 2.71 17.97
CA ILE A 79 21.80 3.72 17.43
C ILE A 79 21.02 4.98 17.03
N SER A 80 21.66 6.14 17.17
CA SER A 80 21.12 7.40 16.69
C SER A 80 21.63 7.70 15.29
N LEU A 81 20.95 8.58 14.57
CA LEU A 81 21.36 8.97 13.23
C LEU A 81 22.77 9.60 13.21
N ASP A 82 23.11 10.39 14.23
CA ASP A 82 24.44 10.98 14.40
C ASP A 82 25.53 9.89 14.54
N LYS A 83 25.27 8.85 15.34
CA LYS A 83 26.21 7.74 15.52
C LYS A 83 26.33 6.88 14.28
N THR A 84 25.24 6.67 13.55
CA THR A 84 25.27 5.98 12.25
C THR A 84 26.14 6.74 11.24
N LEU A 85 25.96 8.07 11.14
CA LEU A 85 26.79 8.89 10.27
C LEU A 85 28.27 8.84 10.67
N PHE A 86 28.57 8.94 11.97
CA PHE A 86 29.93 8.84 12.49
C PHE A 86 30.60 7.53 12.08
N GLN A 87 29.94 6.38 12.25
CA GLN A 87 30.49 5.08 11.84
C GLN A 87 30.65 4.95 10.31
N LEU A 88 29.78 5.58 9.53
CA LEU A 88 29.92 5.64 8.08
C LEU A 88 31.09 6.54 7.64
N GLN A 89 31.46 7.55 8.43
CA GLN A 89 32.65 8.37 8.21
C GLN A 89 33.93 7.62 8.62
N GLU A 90 33.92 6.89 9.75
CA GLU A 90 35.04 6.04 10.17
C GLU A 90 35.34 4.93 9.15
N THR A 91 34.31 4.40 8.50
CA THR A 91 34.46 3.40 7.42
C THR A 91 34.73 4.03 6.05
N HIS A 92 35.00 5.33 5.99
CA HIS A 92 35.30 6.11 4.78
C HIS A 92 34.20 6.09 3.70
N VAL A 93 32.95 5.76 4.04
CA VAL A 93 31.80 5.80 3.12
C VAL A 93 31.41 7.25 2.82
N PHE A 94 31.32 8.07 3.86
CA PHE A 94 31.16 9.52 3.75
C PHE A 94 32.49 10.23 4.05
N SER A 95 32.69 11.38 3.44
CA SER A 95 33.84 12.24 3.74
C SER A 95 33.73 12.83 5.15
N THR A 96 34.85 12.91 5.87
CA THR A 96 34.92 13.61 7.15
C THR A 96 35.03 15.12 6.91
N THR A 97 34.19 15.91 7.59
CA THR A 97 34.20 17.37 7.46
C THR A 97 33.84 18.04 8.78
N ASN A 98 34.43 19.21 9.05
CA ASN A 98 34.09 20.02 10.21
C ASN A 98 33.00 21.08 9.89
N ASP A 99 32.58 21.18 8.62
CA ASP A 99 31.52 22.11 8.23
C ASP A 99 30.15 21.61 8.73
N VAL A 100 29.55 22.38 9.64
CA VAL A 100 28.24 22.11 10.23
C VAL A 100 27.16 21.96 9.16
N LYS A 101 27.20 22.76 8.09
CA LYS A 101 26.21 22.70 7.02
C LYS A 101 26.31 21.39 6.24
N VAL A 102 27.53 20.99 5.90
CA VAL A 102 27.78 19.73 5.18
C VAL A 102 27.39 18.54 6.06
N GLN A 103 27.69 18.59 7.35
CA GLN A 103 27.25 17.58 8.32
C GLN A 103 25.72 17.46 8.38
N CYS A 104 24.98 18.58 8.42
CA CYS A 104 23.51 18.55 8.37
C CYS A 104 22.96 17.88 7.10
N HIS A 105 23.56 18.15 5.93
CA HIS A 105 23.14 17.51 4.69
C HIS A 105 23.49 16.01 4.67
N MET A 106 24.67 15.61 5.17
CA MET A 106 25.04 14.20 5.33
C MET A 106 24.07 13.47 6.26
N LYS A 107 23.66 14.10 7.38
CA LYS A 107 22.62 13.57 8.26
C LYS A 107 21.29 13.37 7.52
N SER A 108 20.88 14.36 6.73
CA SER A 108 19.67 14.25 5.90
C SER A 108 19.79 13.15 4.86
N MET A 109 20.99 12.88 4.34
CA MET A 109 21.24 11.81 3.38
C MET A 109 21.09 10.43 4.02
N VAL A 110 21.69 10.23 5.20
CA VAL A 110 21.53 8.99 5.98
C VAL A 110 20.06 8.77 6.35
N PHE A 111 19.35 9.84 6.77
CA PHE A 111 17.91 9.78 7.03
C PHE A 111 17.13 9.31 5.80
N SER A 112 17.46 9.87 4.62
CA SER A 112 16.80 9.51 3.37
C SER A 112 17.05 8.05 3.00
N MET A 113 18.28 7.57 3.17
CA MET A 113 18.64 6.17 2.95
C MET A 113 17.82 5.21 3.84
N ILE A 114 17.70 5.51 5.14
CA ILE A 114 16.87 4.72 6.08
C ILE A 114 15.42 4.65 5.60
N LEU A 115 14.86 5.77 5.14
CA LEU A 115 13.50 5.80 4.64
C LEU A 115 13.32 5.06 3.31
N TRP A 116 14.30 5.11 2.41
CA TRP A 116 14.26 4.34 1.17
C TRP A 116 14.30 2.83 1.41
N VAL A 117 15.14 2.35 2.32
CA VAL A 117 15.23 0.90 2.58
C VAL A 117 14.09 0.39 3.45
N SER A 118 13.49 1.22 4.30
CA SER A 118 12.34 0.82 5.14
C SER A 118 10.99 1.02 4.46
N HIS A 119 10.92 1.88 3.43
CA HIS A 119 9.68 2.35 2.80
C HIS A 119 8.65 2.94 3.76
N ILE A 120 8.99 3.23 5.02
CA ILE A 120 8.05 3.78 6.01
C ILE A 120 7.45 5.07 5.46
N ALA A 121 8.30 6.03 5.08
CA ALA A 121 7.90 7.29 4.48
C ALA A 121 8.80 7.64 3.30
N VAL A 122 8.40 8.63 2.50
CA VAL A 122 9.23 9.16 1.42
C VAL A 122 9.99 10.38 1.95
N PRO A 123 11.33 10.40 1.91
CA PRO A 123 12.08 11.58 2.34
C PRO A 123 11.89 12.72 1.34
N LEU A 124 11.89 13.96 1.83
CA LEU A 124 11.98 15.15 1.00
C LEU A 124 13.44 15.64 0.98
N PRO A 125 14.03 15.95 -0.19
CA PRO A 125 15.39 16.46 -0.27
C PRO A 125 15.53 17.73 0.59
N CYS A 126 16.31 17.66 1.66
CA CYS A 126 16.31 18.72 2.65
C CYS A 126 17.17 19.90 2.19
N SER A 127 16.54 21.06 1.99
CA SER A 127 17.23 22.35 1.76
C SER A 127 17.42 23.16 3.06
N SER A 128 16.93 22.66 4.20
CA SER A 128 16.91 23.40 5.48
C SER A 128 17.79 22.74 6.53
N LEU A 129 18.67 23.51 7.16
CA LEU A 129 19.61 23.04 8.19
C LEU A 129 18.95 22.67 9.54
N SER A 130 17.63 22.84 9.69
CA SER A 130 16.94 22.80 10.98
C SER A 130 16.02 21.61 11.20
N SER A 131 15.66 20.86 10.14
CA SER A 131 14.63 19.82 10.26
C SER A 131 14.75 18.72 9.21
N PHE A 132 14.41 17.50 9.57
CA PHE A 132 14.10 16.41 8.64
C PHE A 132 12.67 16.55 8.12
N LYS A 133 12.45 16.21 6.85
CA LYS A 133 11.14 16.33 6.19
C LYS A 133 10.80 15.09 5.39
N ILE A 134 9.52 14.74 5.38
CA ILE A 134 8.95 13.67 4.57
C ILE A 134 7.85 14.22 3.65
N GLN A 135 7.66 13.55 2.52
CA GLN A 135 6.58 13.84 1.60
C GLN A 135 5.35 13.01 1.99
N SER A 136 4.21 13.68 2.21
CA SER A 136 2.95 13.01 2.57
C SER A 136 2.28 12.30 1.38
N GLN A 137 2.63 12.66 0.14
CA GLN A 137 1.99 12.16 -1.08
C GLN A 137 0.45 12.33 -1.08
N GLY A 138 -0.05 13.29 -0.30
CA GLY A 138 -1.48 13.54 -0.08
C GLY A 138 -2.10 12.73 1.06
N ALA A 139 -1.42 11.70 1.58
CA ALA A 139 -1.91 10.90 2.70
C ALA A 139 -1.84 11.68 4.02
N LYS A 140 -2.68 11.29 4.98
CA LYS A 140 -2.71 11.78 6.36
C LYS A 140 -1.60 11.18 7.21
N TYR A 141 -1.17 9.96 6.89
CA TYR A 141 -0.10 9.27 7.61
C TYR A 141 1.24 9.30 6.86
N PRO A 142 2.37 9.55 7.55
CA PRO A 142 2.48 9.95 8.95
C PRO A 142 1.88 11.34 9.25
N ASN A 143 1.41 11.54 10.49
CA ASN A 143 0.64 12.73 10.88
C ASN A 143 1.42 14.05 10.78
N LEU A 144 2.74 13.98 10.94
CA LEU A 144 3.64 15.13 10.87
C LEU A 144 4.58 14.93 9.68
N SER A 145 4.83 16.01 8.93
CA SER A 145 5.73 15.98 7.77
C SER A 145 7.16 16.43 8.10
N SER A 146 7.43 16.88 9.33
CA SER A 146 8.73 17.38 9.72
C SER A 146 9.06 17.15 11.19
N VAL A 147 10.34 16.87 11.46
CA VAL A 147 10.92 16.69 12.79
C VAL A 147 12.19 17.53 12.88
N ALA A 148 12.41 18.17 14.03
CA ALA A 148 13.59 19.02 14.25
C ALA A 148 14.90 18.20 14.19
N MET A 149 15.97 18.81 13.67
CA MET A 149 17.22 18.10 13.39
C MET A 149 18.00 17.70 14.66
N ASP A 150 17.76 18.36 15.79
CA ASP A 150 18.29 18.00 17.11
C ASP A 150 17.88 16.58 17.56
N ARG A 151 16.77 16.07 17.03
CA ARG A 151 16.32 14.70 17.25
C ARG A 151 17.24 13.65 16.65
N SER A 152 18.20 14.02 15.79
CA SER A 152 19.18 13.08 15.21
C SER A 152 20.09 12.42 16.24
N GLN A 153 20.20 13.01 17.45
CA GLN A 153 20.95 12.45 18.57
C GLN A 153 20.17 11.36 19.33
N ARG A 154 18.85 11.30 19.15
CA ARG A 154 18.00 10.29 19.77
C ARG A 154 18.10 8.96 18.99
N PRO A 155 17.80 7.82 19.65
CA PRO A 155 17.62 6.55 18.95
C PRO A 155 16.68 6.68 17.74
N LEU A 156 16.98 5.95 16.67
CA LEU A 156 16.25 6.07 15.39
C LEU A 156 14.74 5.84 15.54
N ASP A 157 14.33 4.87 16.35
CA ASP A 157 12.93 4.60 16.65
C ASP A 157 12.24 5.82 17.28
N VAL A 158 12.86 6.43 18.28
CA VAL A 158 12.34 7.65 18.95
C VAL A 158 12.24 8.82 17.96
N MET A 159 13.23 8.97 17.08
CA MET A 159 13.20 10.00 16.05
C MET A 159 12.07 9.76 15.04
N LEU A 160 11.88 8.52 14.57
CA LEU A 160 10.84 8.16 13.61
C LEU A 160 9.43 8.32 14.20
N ARG A 161 9.22 8.02 15.49
CA ARG A 161 7.96 8.34 16.19
C ARG A 161 7.64 9.83 16.20
N GLY A 162 8.66 10.70 16.06
CA GLY A 162 8.47 12.14 15.93
C GLY A 162 7.59 12.56 14.75
N PHE A 163 7.48 11.72 13.72
CA PHE A 163 6.59 11.96 12.58
C PHE A 163 5.14 11.50 12.84
N GLY A 164 4.86 10.92 14.02
CA GLY A 164 3.57 10.35 14.39
C GLY A 164 3.50 8.84 14.16
N GLU A 165 2.32 8.33 13.80
CA GLU A 165 2.10 6.91 13.48
C GLU A 165 2.85 6.53 12.20
N SER A 166 4.03 5.92 12.38
CA SER A 166 4.91 5.48 11.29
C SER A 166 4.52 4.12 10.72
N LEU A 167 3.88 3.24 11.49
CA LEU A 167 3.37 1.97 11.00
C LEU A 167 1.88 1.87 11.31
N PRO A 168 1.09 1.29 10.39
CA PRO A 168 -0.30 0.99 10.69
C PRO A 168 -0.36 -0.15 11.70
N TRP A 169 -0.61 0.17 12.97
CA TRP A 169 -0.94 -0.82 13.99
C TRP A 169 -2.27 -0.49 14.64
N ARG A 170 -2.91 -1.51 15.20
CA ARG A 170 -4.18 -1.39 15.89
C ARG A 170 -3.99 -0.68 17.22
N LYS A 171 -4.74 0.40 17.47
CA LYS A 171 -4.71 1.07 18.77
C LYS A 171 -5.54 0.25 19.77
N HIS A 172 -4.90 -0.60 20.54
CA HIS A 172 -5.56 -1.23 21.68
C HIS A 172 -5.79 -0.17 22.77
N GLY A 173 -7.03 0.32 22.89
CA GLY A 173 -7.48 1.04 24.09
C GLY A 173 -7.63 2.56 23.97
N ARG A 174 -8.76 3.00 23.39
CA ARG A 174 -9.61 4.09 23.90
C ARG A 174 -10.93 3.95 23.15
N GLU A 175 -12.02 3.68 23.87
CA GLU A 175 -13.35 3.30 23.37
C GLU A 175 -13.57 1.80 23.10
N GLN A 176 -13.18 0.93 24.03
CA GLN A 176 -14.00 -0.26 24.29
C GLN A 176 -14.91 0.06 25.48
N GLY A 177 -16.04 0.71 25.19
CA GLY A 177 -17.21 0.47 26.02
C GLY A 177 -17.49 -1.03 25.93
N ALA A 178 -17.42 -1.72 27.08
CA ALA A 178 -17.76 -3.12 27.33
C ALA A 178 -18.03 -3.96 26.06
N ILE A 179 -17.08 -4.83 25.69
CA ILE A 179 -17.36 -5.93 24.75
C ILE A 179 -18.55 -6.70 25.33
N PRO A 180 -19.73 -6.73 24.67
CA PRO A 180 -20.80 -7.61 25.09
C PRO A 180 -20.29 -9.02 24.84
N PHE A 181 -20.29 -9.86 25.89
CA PHE A 181 -20.18 -11.30 25.74
C PHE A 181 -21.14 -11.75 24.62
N GLY A 182 -20.60 -12.15 23.46
CA GLY A 182 -21.38 -12.52 22.27
C GLY A 182 -21.28 -11.59 21.05
N GLY A 183 -20.42 -10.57 21.03
CA GLY A 183 -20.21 -9.73 19.85
C GLY A 183 -19.74 -10.54 18.63
N GLU A 184 -20.51 -10.48 17.53
CA GLU A 184 -20.14 -11.13 16.27
C GLU A 184 -18.74 -10.70 15.84
N ALA A 185 -17.90 -11.67 15.48
CA ALA A 185 -16.57 -11.37 14.93
C ALA A 185 -16.73 -10.42 13.75
N LYS A 186 -16.07 -9.26 13.83
CA LYS A 186 -16.20 -8.21 12.83
C LYS A 186 -15.73 -8.73 11.47
N ARG A 187 -16.61 -8.60 10.48
CA ARG A 187 -16.40 -9.12 9.12
C ARG A 187 -16.39 -8.00 8.10
N PHE A 188 -15.42 -8.08 7.20
CA PHE A 188 -15.28 -7.20 6.06
C PHE A 188 -15.93 -7.83 4.83
N GLN A 189 -16.88 -7.12 4.23
CA GLN A 189 -17.64 -7.61 3.09
C GLN A 189 -16.94 -7.24 1.79
N VAL A 190 -16.55 -8.23 0.97
CA VAL A 190 -15.91 -7.98 -0.33
C VAL A 190 -16.84 -7.15 -1.23
N ALA A 191 -18.15 -7.41 -1.17
CA ALA A 191 -19.13 -6.67 -1.96
C ALA A 191 -19.16 -5.16 -1.66
N SER A 192 -18.81 -4.74 -0.44
CA SER A 192 -18.74 -3.34 -0.04
C SER A 192 -17.36 -2.73 -0.27
N LEU A 193 -16.29 -3.50 -0.07
CA LEU A 193 -14.92 -2.96 -0.04
C LEU A 193 -14.14 -3.15 -1.34
N ASN A 194 -14.61 -3.98 -2.28
CA ASN A 194 -13.90 -4.15 -3.55
C ASN A 194 -13.76 -2.80 -4.30
N ALA A 195 -12.70 -2.68 -5.08
CA ALA A 195 -12.31 -1.45 -5.75
C ALA A 195 -13.34 -0.95 -6.76
N ASP A 196 -14.12 -1.85 -7.37
CA ASP A 196 -15.22 -1.46 -8.25
C ASP A 196 -16.34 -0.78 -7.45
N ALA A 197 -16.74 -1.34 -6.31
CA ALA A 197 -17.72 -0.73 -5.40
C ALA A 197 -17.24 0.62 -4.89
N LEU A 198 -16.01 0.72 -4.38
CA LEU A 198 -15.41 1.98 -3.92
C LEU A 198 -15.43 3.05 -5.01
N ARG A 199 -15.04 2.70 -6.25
CA ARG A 199 -15.02 3.65 -7.37
C ARG A 199 -16.42 4.03 -7.85
N GLN A 200 -17.36 3.09 -7.87
CA GLN A 200 -18.69 3.31 -8.44
C GLN A 200 -19.63 4.00 -7.47
N VAL A 201 -19.63 3.59 -6.21
CA VAL A 201 -20.53 4.05 -5.15
C VAL A 201 -19.94 5.30 -4.48
N ALA A 202 -18.72 5.21 -3.97
CA ALA A 202 -18.06 6.32 -3.25
C ALA A 202 -17.33 7.33 -4.15
N LYS A 203 -17.26 7.09 -5.46
CA LYS A 203 -16.41 7.90 -6.38
C LYS A 203 -14.95 7.96 -5.93
N MET A 204 -14.51 6.90 -5.27
CA MET A 204 -13.19 6.85 -4.66
C MET A 204 -12.09 6.80 -5.73
N GLN A 205 -11.07 7.61 -5.55
CA GLN A 205 -9.85 7.59 -6.34
C GLN A 205 -8.79 6.74 -5.66
N PHE A 206 -8.10 5.88 -6.41
CA PHE A 206 -6.94 5.15 -5.88
C PHE A 206 -5.69 6.00 -6.09
N VAL A 207 -4.90 6.23 -5.05
CA VAL A 207 -3.63 6.95 -5.12
C VAL A 207 -2.50 5.98 -4.78
N TRP A 208 -1.67 5.67 -5.77
CA TRP A 208 -0.54 4.77 -5.60
C TRP A 208 0.62 5.52 -4.96
N VAL A 209 1.02 5.09 -3.76
CA VAL A 209 2.03 5.75 -2.91
C VAL A 209 3.28 4.88 -2.75
N ASP A 210 4.38 5.54 -2.39
CA ASP A 210 5.69 4.94 -2.14
C ASP A 210 5.92 4.66 -0.65
N SER A 211 5.03 5.18 0.21
CA SER A 211 5.08 5.03 1.66
C SER A 211 4.18 3.90 2.16
N LEU A 212 4.75 3.03 2.98
CA LEU A 212 4.06 1.94 3.65
C LEU A 212 3.07 2.47 4.68
N SER A 213 3.43 3.54 5.41
CA SER A 213 2.57 4.16 6.44
C SER A 213 1.23 4.63 5.91
N ALA A 214 1.14 4.96 4.62
CA ALA A 214 -0.05 5.48 3.96
C ALA A 214 -0.98 4.38 3.39
N HIS A 215 -0.61 3.11 3.44
CA HIS A 215 -1.43 2.03 2.86
C HIS A 215 -2.81 1.92 3.55
N LEU A 216 -3.89 1.93 2.75
CA LEU A 216 -5.28 2.01 3.20
C LEU A 216 -5.61 3.26 4.03
N ASP A 217 -4.84 4.33 3.86
CA ASP A 217 -5.27 5.62 4.39
C ASP A 217 -6.49 6.12 3.60
N LEU A 218 -7.45 6.71 4.30
CA LEU A 218 -8.70 7.21 3.76
C LEU A 218 -8.80 8.69 4.09
N ASP A 219 -8.89 9.52 3.05
CA ASP A 219 -9.36 10.89 3.19
C ASP A 219 -10.88 10.93 2.92
N PRO A 220 -11.73 11.21 3.92
CA PRO A 220 -13.17 11.32 3.70
C PRO A 220 -13.57 12.62 2.98
N ASN A 221 -12.73 13.65 3.01
CA ASN A 221 -13.01 14.94 2.36
C ASN A 221 -12.71 14.90 0.87
N VAL A 222 -11.63 14.20 0.51
CA VAL A 222 -11.26 13.89 -0.87
C VAL A 222 -11.37 12.38 -1.00
N PRO A 223 -12.47 11.81 -1.56
CA PRO A 223 -12.72 10.36 -1.53
C PRO A 223 -11.60 9.63 -2.25
N ALA A 224 -10.56 9.29 -1.50
CA ALA A 224 -9.30 8.80 -2.01
C ALA A 224 -8.76 7.74 -1.04
N LEU A 225 -8.33 6.62 -1.62
CA LEU A 225 -7.70 5.52 -0.92
C LEU A 225 -6.25 5.40 -1.35
N TYR A 226 -5.33 5.49 -0.41
CA TYR A 226 -3.90 5.43 -0.67
C TYR A 226 -3.41 3.98 -0.62
N LEU A 227 -2.70 3.53 -1.66
CA LEU A 227 -2.27 2.14 -1.83
C LEU A 227 -0.76 2.07 -2.10
N PHE A 228 -0.04 1.36 -1.24
CA PHE A 228 1.40 1.14 -1.37
C PHE A 228 1.78 0.31 -2.61
N LYS A 229 2.49 0.89 -3.57
CA LYS A 229 2.64 0.31 -4.92
C LYS A 229 3.64 -0.83 -5.08
N ALA A 230 4.40 -1.21 -4.04
CA ALA A 230 5.48 -2.20 -4.13
C ALA A 230 5.30 -3.41 -3.19
N PRO A 231 4.23 -4.23 -3.30
CA PRO A 231 4.01 -5.38 -2.42
C PRO A 231 5.08 -6.48 -2.54
N THR A 232 5.91 -6.50 -3.59
CA THR A 232 7.11 -7.36 -3.62
C THR A 232 8.07 -7.02 -2.48
N PHE A 233 8.17 -5.75 -2.09
CA PHE A 233 8.89 -5.34 -0.88
C PHE A 233 8.25 -5.91 0.39
N CYS A 234 6.91 -6.00 0.45
CA CYS A 234 6.24 -6.60 1.60
C CYS A 234 6.61 -8.08 1.73
N LYS A 235 6.56 -8.84 0.64
CA LYS A 235 6.98 -10.27 0.61
C LYS A 235 8.43 -10.45 1.07
N LEU A 236 9.30 -9.50 0.71
CA LEU A 236 10.70 -9.48 1.12
C LEU A 236 10.88 -9.19 2.62
N GLN A 237 10.04 -8.32 3.19
CA GLN A 237 10.07 -7.96 4.61
C GLN A 237 9.21 -8.88 5.50
N SER A 238 8.57 -9.92 4.93
CA SER A 238 7.75 -10.87 5.69
C SER A 238 8.55 -11.78 6.65
N THR A 239 9.84 -11.53 6.84
CA THR A 239 10.72 -12.28 7.74
C THR A 239 10.81 -11.61 9.11
N GLY A 240 10.93 -12.43 10.17
CA GLY A 240 11.11 -11.92 11.54
C GLY A 240 12.36 -11.05 11.68
N ASP A 241 13.41 -11.35 10.90
CA ASP A 241 14.71 -10.66 10.95
C ASP A 241 14.85 -9.55 9.91
N SER A 242 13.76 -9.09 9.29
CA SER A 242 13.80 -8.02 8.30
C SER A 242 14.33 -6.70 8.87
N PHE A 243 14.84 -5.81 8.01
CA PHE A 243 15.28 -4.47 8.44
C PHE A 243 14.13 -3.69 9.08
N LEU A 244 12.91 -3.84 8.56
CA LEU A 244 11.73 -3.19 9.10
C LEU A 244 11.36 -3.74 10.49
N SER A 245 11.58 -5.04 10.75
CA SER A 245 11.37 -5.67 12.06
C SER A 245 12.24 -5.08 13.17
N LEU A 246 13.44 -4.56 12.85
CA LEU A 246 14.31 -3.88 13.81
C LEU A 246 13.66 -2.60 14.38
N PHE A 247 12.92 -1.87 13.55
CA PHE A 247 12.20 -0.67 14.00
C PHE A 247 10.91 -1.05 14.71
N ALA A 248 10.18 -2.04 14.21
CA ALA A 248 8.93 -2.47 14.83
C ALA A 248 9.08 -2.90 16.29
N THR A 249 10.07 -3.75 16.57
CA THR A 249 10.37 -4.22 17.92
C THR A 249 10.69 -3.08 18.88
N THR A 250 11.35 -2.01 18.42
CA THR A 250 11.68 -0.85 19.25
C THR A 250 10.55 0.18 19.32
N LEU A 251 9.70 0.25 18.28
CA LEU A 251 8.54 1.15 18.22
C LEU A 251 7.36 0.68 19.09
N CYS A 252 7.25 -0.61 19.39
CA CYS A 252 6.06 -1.20 20.04
C CYS A 252 6.22 -1.56 21.53
N THR A 253 7.41 -1.45 22.13
CA THR A 253 7.70 -2.01 23.48
C THR A 253 7.21 -1.22 24.69
N GLU A 254 6.42 -0.16 24.55
CA GLU A 254 6.07 0.71 25.69
C GLU A 254 4.68 0.45 26.31
N ASP A 255 3.79 -0.31 25.64
CA ASP A 255 2.45 -0.61 26.18
C ASP A 255 2.35 -2.08 26.63
N GLU A 256 2.56 -2.34 27.92
CA GLU A 256 2.54 -3.69 28.55
C GLU A 256 1.21 -4.46 28.43
N ASN A 257 0.15 -3.86 27.85
CA ASN A 257 -1.19 -4.44 27.78
C ASN A 257 -1.63 -4.95 26.38
N SER A 258 -0.80 -4.83 25.33
CA SER A 258 -1.15 -5.34 24.00
C SER A 258 -0.73 -6.80 23.83
N ALA A 259 -1.50 -7.74 24.37
CA ALA A 259 -1.29 -9.19 24.23
C ALA A 259 -1.46 -9.73 22.78
N GLN A 260 -1.56 -8.86 21.77
CA GLN A 260 -1.47 -9.21 20.37
C GLN A 260 -0.25 -8.50 19.78
N GLU A 261 0.88 -9.21 19.83
CA GLU A 261 2.21 -8.75 19.46
C GLU A 261 2.22 -8.21 18.02
N PHE A 262 2.45 -6.90 17.86
CA PHE A 262 2.65 -6.30 16.54
C PHE A 262 3.80 -7.01 15.84
N SER A 263 3.54 -7.54 14.65
CA SER A 263 4.50 -8.32 13.89
C SER A 263 4.59 -7.77 12.47
N VAL A 264 5.79 -7.36 12.05
CA VAL A 264 6.04 -6.89 10.68
C VAL A 264 5.68 -7.96 9.65
N PRO A 265 6.08 -9.24 9.81
CA PRO A 265 5.59 -10.33 8.96
C PRO A 265 4.08 -10.32 8.73
N ARG A 266 3.30 -10.22 9.81
CA ARG A 266 1.83 -10.19 9.75
C ARG A 266 1.34 -8.94 9.03
N LEU A 267 1.89 -7.77 9.34
CA LEU A 267 1.52 -6.55 8.63
C LEU A 267 1.82 -6.64 7.12
N MET A 268 2.98 -7.20 6.73
CA MET A 268 3.32 -7.38 5.32
C MET A 268 2.33 -8.32 4.62
N GLU A 269 1.96 -9.42 5.27
CA GLU A 269 0.94 -10.35 4.78
C GLU A 269 -0.42 -9.65 4.63
N GLU A 270 -0.82 -8.84 5.61
CA GLU A 270 -2.07 -8.06 5.57
C GLU A 270 -2.11 -7.06 4.41
N ILE A 271 -1.01 -6.34 4.15
CA ILE A 271 -0.90 -5.43 3.01
C ILE A 271 -1.05 -6.18 1.69
N ILE A 272 -0.48 -7.38 1.57
CA ILE A 272 -0.65 -8.21 0.36
C ILE A 272 -2.09 -8.72 0.27
N LEU A 273 -2.67 -9.14 1.40
CA LEU A 273 -4.03 -9.66 1.48
C LEU A 273 -5.07 -8.60 1.17
N SER A 274 -4.82 -7.33 1.51
CA SER A 274 -5.72 -6.22 1.22
C SER A 274 -5.95 -6.06 -0.29
N TYR A 275 -4.94 -6.33 -1.13
CA TYR A 275 -5.11 -6.33 -2.58
C TYR A 275 -6.03 -7.45 -3.07
N SER A 276 -6.10 -8.57 -2.34
CA SER A 276 -7.04 -9.63 -2.65
C SER A 276 -8.48 -9.21 -2.35
N LEU A 277 -8.71 -8.62 -1.18
CA LEU A 277 -9.99 -8.00 -0.80
C LEU A 277 -10.44 -6.90 -1.78
N LEU A 278 -9.52 -6.00 -2.15
CA LEU A 278 -9.82 -4.86 -3.00
C LEU A 278 -10.01 -5.26 -4.47
N PHE A 279 -9.17 -6.14 -5.01
CA PHE A 279 -9.13 -6.41 -6.45
C PHE A 279 -9.41 -7.86 -6.80
N LYS A 280 -8.72 -8.82 -6.17
CA LYS A 280 -8.73 -10.22 -6.62
C LYS A 280 -10.08 -10.89 -6.46
N ASP A 281 -10.81 -10.64 -5.37
CA ASP A 281 -12.04 -11.38 -5.06
C ASP A 281 -13.31 -10.82 -5.71
N ASP A 282 -13.20 -9.76 -6.53
CA ASP A 282 -14.32 -9.31 -7.37
C ASP A 282 -13.93 -9.24 -8.85
N ARG A 283 -14.78 -9.79 -9.73
CA ARG A 283 -14.49 -9.85 -11.18
C ARG A 283 -14.35 -8.46 -11.80
N ARG A 284 -15.16 -7.49 -11.39
CA ARG A 284 -15.12 -6.13 -11.96
C ARG A 284 -13.93 -5.38 -11.42
N ALA A 285 -13.59 -5.55 -10.14
CA ALA A 285 -12.39 -4.99 -9.55
C ALA A 285 -11.12 -5.52 -10.22
N ARG A 286 -11.03 -6.81 -10.55
CA ARG A 286 -9.93 -7.37 -11.38
C ARG A 286 -9.84 -6.70 -12.75
N VAL A 287 -10.98 -6.49 -13.42
CA VAL A 287 -11.01 -5.79 -14.72
C VAL A 287 -10.57 -4.33 -14.57
N LEU A 288 -11.01 -3.65 -13.51
CA LEU A 288 -10.65 -2.28 -13.18
C LEU A 288 -9.13 -2.13 -13.02
N TYR A 289 -8.53 -3.05 -12.26
CA TYR A 289 -7.08 -3.11 -12.07
C TYR A 289 -6.37 -3.26 -13.42
N ARG A 290 -6.67 -4.32 -14.17
CA ARG A 290 -6.01 -4.63 -15.45
C ARG A 290 -6.12 -3.51 -16.48
N LYS A 291 -7.26 -2.81 -16.52
CA LYS A 291 -7.52 -1.76 -17.51
C LYS A 291 -6.97 -0.39 -17.14
N SER A 292 -6.92 -0.05 -15.85
CA SER A 292 -6.62 1.33 -15.43
C SER A 292 -5.58 1.41 -14.32
N GLU A 293 -5.80 0.73 -13.18
CA GLU A 293 -4.93 0.93 -12.01
C GLU A 293 -3.54 0.30 -12.18
N ARG A 294 -3.42 -0.78 -12.96
CA ARG A 294 -2.15 -1.42 -13.29
C ARG A 294 -1.13 -0.46 -13.90
N GLN A 295 -1.57 0.44 -14.78
CA GLN A 295 -0.69 1.45 -15.40
C GLN A 295 -0.32 2.58 -14.44
N ARG A 296 -1.11 2.80 -13.39
CA ARG A 296 -0.87 3.85 -12.40
C ARG A 296 0.06 3.40 -11.28
N ALA A 297 0.12 2.09 -11.02
CA ALA A 297 1.04 1.48 -10.06
C ALA A 297 2.45 1.23 -10.62
N VAL A 298 2.65 1.44 -11.92
CA VAL A 298 3.88 1.02 -12.63
C VAL A 298 5.10 1.83 -12.22
N VAL A 299 6.25 1.16 -12.13
CA VAL A 299 7.55 1.81 -11.97
C VAL A 299 8.19 1.97 -13.35
N ILE A 300 8.62 3.18 -13.70
CA ILE A 300 9.26 3.47 -14.99
C ILE A 300 10.77 3.45 -14.80
N ASP A 301 11.48 2.63 -15.58
CA ASP A 301 12.94 2.58 -15.52
C ASP A 301 13.60 3.84 -16.13
N SER A 302 14.93 3.93 -16.01
CA SER A 302 15.70 5.04 -16.58
C SER A 302 15.61 5.17 -18.10
N ARG A 303 15.18 4.11 -18.81
CA ARG A 303 14.98 4.08 -20.26
C ARG A 303 13.53 4.35 -20.67
N GLY A 304 12.63 4.59 -19.71
CA GLY A 304 11.22 4.83 -19.96
C GLY A 304 10.38 3.56 -20.10
N PHE A 305 10.92 2.37 -19.80
CA PHE A 305 10.17 1.12 -19.87
C PHE A 305 9.35 0.90 -18.61
N PRO A 306 8.06 0.51 -18.75
CA PRO A 306 7.18 0.19 -17.62
C PRO A 306 7.53 -1.19 -17.02
N HIS A 307 7.69 -1.22 -15.69
CA HIS A 307 7.89 -2.44 -14.90
C HIS A 307 6.76 -2.59 -13.88
N TYR A 308 6.07 -3.74 -13.93
CA TYR A 308 4.97 -4.08 -13.03
C TYR A 308 5.49 -4.90 -11.85
N ASP A 309 4.99 -4.62 -10.65
CA ASP A 309 5.33 -5.40 -9.46
C ASP A 309 4.73 -6.81 -9.57
N PRO A 310 5.54 -7.88 -9.57
CA PRO A 310 5.03 -9.25 -9.78
C PRO A 310 4.12 -9.72 -8.65
N CYS A 311 4.40 -9.33 -7.40
CA CYS A 311 3.53 -9.64 -6.26
C CYS A 311 2.20 -8.89 -6.34
N LEU A 312 2.18 -7.65 -6.84
CA LEU A 312 0.95 -6.89 -7.06
C LEU A 312 0.10 -7.54 -8.15
N GLU A 313 0.73 -7.93 -9.26
CA GLU A 313 0.05 -8.65 -10.35
C GLU A 313 -0.57 -9.96 -9.84
N GLU A 314 0.11 -10.69 -8.95
CA GLU A 314 -0.45 -11.90 -8.34
C GLU A 314 -1.59 -11.57 -7.36
N ALA A 315 -1.38 -10.61 -6.47
CA ALA A 315 -2.31 -10.23 -5.40
C ALA A 315 -3.59 -9.57 -5.93
N CYS A 316 -3.55 -8.93 -7.10
CA CYS A 316 -4.73 -8.38 -7.78
C CYS A 316 -5.36 -9.35 -8.81
N GLY A 317 -4.78 -10.54 -9.01
CA GLY A 317 -5.27 -11.54 -9.97
C GLY A 317 -4.99 -11.18 -11.44
N GLY A 318 -3.89 -10.48 -11.72
CA GLY A 318 -3.38 -10.11 -13.05
C GLY A 318 -2.56 -11.20 -13.77
N SER A 319 -1.91 -12.11 -13.05
CA SER A 319 -1.08 -13.15 -13.68
C SER A 319 -1.91 -14.20 -14.46
N LEU A 320 -1.52 -14.40 -15.73
CA LEU A 320 -2.10 -15.39 -16.66
C LEU A 320 -1.75 -16.84 -16.26
N SER A 321 -0.58 -17.08 -15.67
CA SER A 321 -0.12 -18.41 -15.28
C SER A 321 -0.81 -18.90 -14.01
N THR A 322 -1.10 -18.02 -13.05
CA THR A 322 -1.97 -18.37 -11.92
C THR A 322 -3.43 -18.43 -12.32
N ALA A 323 -3.93 -17.64 -13.28
CA ALA A 323 -5.34 -17.72 -13.70
C ALA A 323 -5.80 -19.14 -14.12
N LEU A 324 -4.90 -19.95 -14.72
CA LEU A 324 -5.16 -21.36 -15.07
C LEU A 324 -5.10 -22.31 -13.86
N LEU A 325 -4.28 -22.01 -12.85
CA LEU A 325 -4.13 -22.82 -11.62
C LEU A 325 -5.08 -22.39 -10.48
N THR A 326 -5.51 -21.13 -10.46
CA THR A 326 -6.44 -20.54 -9.47
C THR A 326 -7.89 -20.81 -9.78
N TRP A 327 -8.21 -21.62 -10.81
CA TRP A 327 -9.59 -22.11 -11.01
C TRP A 327 -10.13 -22.78 -9.73
N ASN A 328 -9.23 -23.27 -8.84
CA ASN A 328 -9.57 -23.98 -7.61
C ASN A 328 -9.43 -23.17 -6.31
N GLN A 329 -9.05 -21.90 -6.33
CA GLN A 329 -9.07 -21.06 -5.11
C GLN A 329 -10.44 -20.37 -5.01
N PRO A 330 -11.23 -20.65 -3.97
CA PRO A 330 -12.57 -20.07 -3.85
C PRO A 330 -12.45 -18.55 -3.65
N VAL A 331 -13.17 -17.80 -4.49
CA VAL A 331 -13.37 -16.37 -4.29
C VAL A 331 -13.98 -16.17 -2.91
N ARG A 332 -13.32 -15.40 -2.04
CA ARG A 332 -13.83 -15.11 -0.70
C ARG A 332 -14.93 -14.06 -0.80
N GLU A 333 -15.98 -14.21 0.02
CA GLU A 333 -17.04 -13.20 0.13
C GLU A 333 -16.84 -12.28 1.33
N THR A 334 -16.19 -12.79 2.37
CA THR A 334 -15.95 -12.09 3.64
C THR A 334 -14.54 -12.34 4.14
N TYR A 335 -13.99 -11.34 4.82
CA TYR A 335 -12.74 -11.42 5.56
C TYR A 335 -12.99 -11.14 7.04
N HIS A 336 -12.19 -11.73 7.91
CA HIS A 336 -12.30 -11.58 9.36
C HIS A 336 -11.33 -10.52 9.87
N ALA A 337 -11.82 -9.53 10.61
CA ALA A 337 -11.00 -8.42 11.07
C ALA A 337 -9.83 -8.89 11.96
N ASP A 338 -10.08 -9.79 12.91
CA ASP A 338 -9.04 -10.17 13.88
C ASP A 338 -8.06 -11.23 13.35
N SER A 339 -8.48 -12.10 12.43
CA SER A 339 -7.62 -13.18 11.91
C SER A 339 -6.94 -12.84 10.59
N ASP A 340 -7.64 -12.16 9.68
CA ASP A 340 -7.08 -11.77 8.37
C ASP A 340 -6.39 -10.41 8.43
N PHE A 341 -6.84 -9.48 9.30
CA PHE A 341 -6.34 -8.09 9.35
C PHE A 341 -6.06 -7.54 10.76
N PRO A 342 -5.26 -8.23 11.61
CA PRO A 342 -5.03 -7.78 12.98
C PRO A 342 -4.47 -6.35 13.10
N ASN A 343 -3.66 -5.87 12.15
CA ASN A 343 -3.06 -4.54 12.16
C ASN A 343 -3.84 -3.50 11.34
N LEU A 344 -4.40 -3.90 10.18
CA LEU A 344 -5.11 -3.03 9.24
C LEU A 344 -6.62 -2.93 9.51
N SER A 345 -7.16 -3.69 10.46
CA SER A 345 -8.59 -3.73 10.78
C SER A 345 -9.20 -2.35 11.06
N ASP A 346 -8.50 -1.46 11.78
CA ASP A 346 -8.98 -0.10 12.08
C ASP A 346 -9.10 0.77 10.81
N ARG A 347 -8.22 0.56 9.81
CA ARG A 347 -8.27 1.28 8.53
C ARG A 347 -9.38 0.73 7.64
N LEU A 348 -9.50 -0.59 7.55
CA LEU A 348 -10.55 -1.26 6.80
C LEU A 348 -11.95 -1.01 7.38
N GLU A 349 -12.07 -0.90 8.70
CA GLU A 349 -13.33 -0.54 9.34
C GLU A 349 -13.77 0.88 8.98
N ARG A 350 -12.86 1.85 9.07
CA ARG A 350 -13.17 3.22 8.66
C ARG A 350 -13.65 3.27 7.21
N LEU A 351 -13.03 2.47 6.34
CA LEU A 351 -13.46 2.32 4.96
C LEU A 351 -14.84 1.67 4.83
N GLN A 352 -15.14 0.63 5.60
CA GLN A 352 -16.45 -0.02 5.58
C GLN A 352 -17.55 0.88 6.13
N ILE A 353 -17.33 1.54 7.27
CA ILE A 353 -18.26 2.52 7.86
C ILE A 353 -18.52 3.65 6.86
N PHE A 354 -17.47 4.15 6.20
CA PHE A 354 -17.62 5.17 5.16
C PHE A 354 -18.50 4.69 4.00
N MET A 355 -18.30 3.45 3.52
CA MET A 355 -19.11 2.87 2.46
C MET A 355 -20.56 2.63 2.87
N ASP A 356 -20.78 2.15 4.10
CA ASP A 356 -22.12 1.85 4.63
C ASP A 356 -22.92 3.14 4.91
N GLY A 357 -22.24 4.24 5.24
CA GLY A 357 -22.84 5.56 5.40
C GLY A 357 -23.36 6.20 4.11
N ILE A 358 -22.93 5.73 2.94
CA ILE A 358 -23.38 6.27 1.64
C ILE A 358 -24.75 5.70 1.30
N GLN A 359 -25.80 6.49 1.57
CA GLN A 359 -27.16 6.16 1.15
C GLN A 359 -27.31 6.25 -0.38
N THR A 360 -27.58 5.10 -0.98
CA THR A 360 -27.80 4.93 -2.42
C THR A 360 -29.26 5.23 -2.80
N ASN A 361 -29.72 6.46 -2.59
CA ASN A 361 -31.14 6.86 -2.75
C ASN A 361 -31.63 7.01 -4.21
N ARG A 362 -30.93 6.44 -5.20
CA ARG A 362 -31.31 6.54 -6.63
C ARG A 362 -31.64 5.16 -7.20
N ILE A 363 -32.65 5.04 -8.05
CA ILE A 363 -32.96 3.78 -8.77
C ILE A 363 -31.73 3.28 -9.56
N VAL A 364 -30.92 4.21 -10.06
CA VAL A 364 -29.62 3.95 -10.72
C VAL A 364 -28.61 3.29 -9.78
N SER A 365 -28.70 3.53 -8.47
CA SER A 365 -27.82 2.88 -7.51
C SER A 365 -28.32 1.49 -7.12
N LEU A 366 -29.62 1.18 -7.03
CA LEU A 366 -30.07 -0.22 -6.91
C LEU A 366 -29.65 -1.09 -8.11
N TRP A 367 -29.59 -0.49 -9.29
CA TRP A 367 -29.11 -1.16 -10.50
C TRP A 367 -27.61 -1.54 -10.42
N ARG A 368 -26.81 -0.72 -9.73
CA ARG A 368 -25.34 -0.80 -9.71
C ARG A 368 -24.76 -1.35 -8.40
N ASP A 369 -25.46 -1.20 -7.30
CA ASP A 369 -25.13 -1.65 -5.95
C ASP A 369 -25.40 -3.15 -5.83
N ARG A 370 -24.34 -3.92 -5.58
CA ARG A 370 -24.36 -5.38 -5.43
C ARG A 370 -24.04 -5.83 -4.01
N ARG A 371 -23.96 -4.90 -3.05
CA ARG A 371 -23.69 -5.21 -1.64
C ARG A 371 -24.74 -6.18 -1.08
N ASP A 372 -26.00 -6.00 -1.46
CA ASP A 372 -27.05 -6.98 -1.23
C ASP A 372 -27.47 -7.67 -2.54
N ARG A 373 -26.98 -8.89 -2.74
CA ARG A 373 -27.31 -9.70 -3.92
C ARG A 373 -28.80 -10.02 -4.00
N ARG A 374 -29.49 -10.18 -2.86
CA ARG A 374 -30.92 -10.54 -2.83
C ARG A 374 -31.74 -9.37 -3.35
N LEU A 375 -31.52 -8.17 -2.81
CA LEU A 375 -32.16 -6.94 -3.27
C LEU A 375 -31.88 -6.67 -4.76
N TRP A 376 -30.64 -6.89 -5.22
CA TRP A 376 -30.28 -6.74 -6.63
C TRP A 376 -31.07 -7.70 -7.54
N PHE A 377 -31.19 -8.98 -7.17
CA PHE A 377 -31.99 -9.94 -7.95
C PHE A 377 -33.48 -9.60 -7.93
N THR A 378 -34.06 -9.27 -6.77
CA THR A 378 -35.47 -8.88 -6.67
C THR A 378 -35.76 -7.68 -7.56
N PHE A 379 -34.89 -6.68 -7.57
CA PHE A 379 -35.00 -5.51 -8.44
C PHE A 379 -35.05 -5.90 -9.94
N TRP A 380 -34.14 -6.77 -10.39
CA TRP A 380 -34.13 -7.22 -11.79
C TRP A 380 -35.31 -8.10 -12.17
N VAL A 381 -35.72 -9.00 -11.27
CA VAL A 381 -36.90 -9.85 -11.46
C VAL A 381 -38.14 -8.96 -11.68
N VAL A 382 -38.35 -7.97 -10.82
CA VAL A 382 -39.49 -7.04 -10.93
C VAL A 382 -39.46 -6.27 -12.26
N ILE A 383 -38.29 -5.78 -12.70
CA ILE A 383 -38.17 -5.10 -13.98
C ILE A 383 -38.51 -6.02 -15.15
N ILE A 384 -37.99 -7.25 -15.17
CA ILE A 384 -38.22 -8.20 -16.26
C ILE A 384 -39.72 -8.54 -16.36
N PHE A 385 -40.35 -8.90 -15.24
CA PHE A 385 -41.78 -9.20 -15.23
C PHE A 385 -42.65 -7.98 -15.57
N GLY A 386 -42.26 -6.79 -15.12
CA GLY A 386 -42.92 -5.54 -15.48
C GLY A 386 -42.87 -5.26 -16.98
N VAL A 387 -41.69 -5.40 -17.61
CA VAL A 387 -41.53 -5.20 -19.06
C VAL A 387 -42.32 -6.23 -19.86
N ILE A 388 -42.30 -7.50 -19.46
CA ILE A 388 -43.11 -8.54 -20.10
C ILE A 388 -44.61 -8.20 -20.01
N GLY A 389 -45.09 -7.76 -18.85
CA GLY A 389 -46.48 -7.35 -18.66
C GLY A 389 -46.89 -6.17 -19.54
N ILE A 390 -46.01 -5.17 -19.69
CA ILE A 390 -46.26 -4.02 -20.60
C ILE A 390 -46.37 -4.49 -22.05
N ILE A 391 -45.47 -5.37 -22.50
CA ILE A 391 -45.50 -5.93 -23.86
C ILE A 391 -46.80 -6.70 -24.07
N GLN A 392 -47.20 -7.55 -23.13
CA GLN A 392 -48.45 -8.31 -23.20
C GLN A 392 -49.68 -7.39 -23.28
N GLY A 393 -49.74 -6.35 -22.44
CA GLY A 393 -50.82 -5.36 -22.49
C GLY A 393 -50.87 -4.61 -23.81
N PHE A 394 -49.70 -4.25 -24.37
CA PHE A 394 -49.61 -3.57 -25.66
C PHE A 394 -50.11 -4.46 -26.81
N LEU A 395 -49.68 -5.73 -26.87
CA LEU A 395 -50.18 -6.68 -27.86
C LEU A 395 -51.69 -6.91 -27.73
N GLY A 396 -52.19 -7.05 -26.49
CA GLY A 396 -53.62 -7.18 -26.23
C GLY A 396 -54.43 -6.00 -26.76
N ASN A 397 -53.95 -4.77 -26.55
CA ASN A 397 -54.58 -3.56 -27.07
C ASN A 397 -54.61 -3.52 -28.61
N ILE A 398 -53.53 -3.96 -29.27
CA ILE A 398 -53.50 -4.05 -30.75
C ILE A 398 -54.53 -5.05 -31.24
N LEU A 399 -54.57 -6.26 -30.66
CA LEU A 399 -55.52 -7.30 -31.05
C LEU A 399 -56.97 -6.85 -30.86
N ALA A 400 -57.27 -6.18 -29.74
CA ALA A 400 -58.58 -5.62 -29.49
C ALA A 400 -58.96 -4.55 -30.52
N ALA A 401 -58.03 -3.64 -30.86
CA ALA A 401 -58.27 -2.63 -31.88
C ALA A 401 -58.53 -3.24 -33.27
N VAL A 402 -57.76 -4.27 -33.64
CA VAL A 402 -57.95 -5.03 -34.88
C VAL A 402 -59.31 -5.73 -34.92
N GLN A 403 -59.71 -6.37 -33.82
CA GLN A 403 -61.00 -7.04 -33.72
C GLN A 403 -62.17 -6.07 -33.88
N ILE A 404 -62.10 -4.89 -33.25
CA ILE A 404 -63.12 -3.84 -33.40
C ILE A 404 -63.20 -3.39 -34.87
N TYR A 405 -62.08 -3.16 -35.53
CA TYR A 405 -62.04 -2.76 -36.93
C TYR A 405 -62.68 -3.81 -37.86
N PHE A 406 -62.35 -5.09 -37.69
CA PHE A 406 -62.98 -6.16 -38.47
C PHE A 406 -64.48 -6.29 -38.19
N SER A 407 -64.93 -6.15 -36.94
CA SER A 407 -66.36 -6.21 -36.59
C SER A 407 -67.17 -5.08 -37.22
N GLN A 408 -66.58 -3.90 -37.42
CA GLN A 408 -67.23 -2.78 -38.12
C GLN A 408 -67.31 -2.98 -39.64
N LEU A 409 -66.39 -3.74 -40.23
CA LEU A 409 -66.41 -4.09 -41.64
C LEU A 409 -67.47 -5.15 -41.97
N GLU A 410 -67.73 -6.10 -41.08
CA GLU A 410 -68.78 -7.12 -41.26
C GLU A 410 -70.20 -6.59 -40.96
N GLY A 411 -70.32 -5.49 -40.23
CA GLY A 411 -71.61 -4.84 -39.91
C GLY A 411 -72.08 -3.79 -40.93
N ARG A 412 -71.33 -3.56 -41.99
CA ARG A 412 -71.69 -2.70 -43.14
C ARG A 412 -71.94 -3.58 -44.37
#